data_AF-A0A1E5VRK7-F1
#
_entry.id   AF-A0A1E5VRK7-F1
#
_cell.length_a   1.000
_cell.length_b   1.000
_cell.length_c   1.000
_cell.angle_alpha   90.00
_cell.angle_beta   90.00
_cell.angle_gamma   90.00
#
_symmetry.space_group_name_H-M   'P 1'
#
loop_
_entity.id
_entity.type
_entity.pdbx_description
1 polymer ?
#
loop_
_entity_poly.entity_id
_entity_poly.type
_entity_poly.pdbx_seq_one_letter_code
_entity_poly.pdbx_strand_id
1 'polypeptide(L)'
;MKEHKTTKEEASEVLWDEVENAWKSMNHEYLTSTSIPSSLLIRVINLARMMEKMYKNIDGYTDSKILKKWIHMLLDEPIPF
;
A
#
# COMPACT_ATOMS: atom_id res chain seq x y z
N MET A 1 11.04 14.98 11.14
CA MET A 1 12.02 15.36 12.19
C MET A 1 12.58 16.77 12.03
N LYS A 2 13.45 17.08 11.04
CA LYS A 2 14.14 18.39 10.94
C LYS A 2 13.21 19.62 10.92
N GLU A 3 12.09 19.53 10.19
CA GLU A 3 11.13 20.61 10.05
C GLU A 3 10.42 20.97 11.37
N HIS A 4 10.04 19.96 12.16
CA HIS A 4 9.25 20.13 13.38
C HIS A 4 10.02 19.84 14.67
N LYS A 5 11.34 19.62 14.60
CA LYS A 5 12.22 19.25 15.73
C LYS A 5 11.65 18.11 16.61
N THR A 6 11.10 17.10 15.95
CA THR A 6 10.40 15.96 16.57
C THR A 6 11.25 14.68 16.49
N THR A 7 10.89 13.66 17.27
CA THR A 7 11.50 12.33 17.23
C THR A 7 11.12 11.56 15.96
N LYS A 8 11.76 10.41 15.73
CA LYS A 8 11.42 9.56 14.58
C LYS A 8 10.05 8.93 14.78
N GLU A 9 9.75 8.52 16.01
CA GLU A 9 8.53 7.82 16.42
C GLU A 9 7.32 8.73 16.22
N GLU A 10 7.35 9.93 16.79
CA GLU A 10 6.30 10.95 16.60
C GLU A 10 6.10 11.31 15.12
N ALA A 11 7.20 11.52 14.37
CA ALA A 11 7.09 11.78 12.94
C ALA A 11 6.49 10.60 12.16
N SER A 12 6.77 9.37 12.57
CA SER A 12 6.24 8.17 11.91
C SER A 12 4.74 8.01 12.19
N GLU A 13 4.30 8.29 13.41
CA GLU A 13 2.89 8.26 13.80
C GLU A 13 2.07 9.25 12.97
N VAL A 14 2.51 10.51 12.88
CA VAL A 14 1.83 11.54 12.06
C VAL A 14 1.79 11.14 10.59
N LEU A 15 2.89 10.59 10.04
CA LEU A 15 2.90 10.12 8.65
C LEU A 15 1.94 8.94 8.43
N TRP A 16 1.77 8.07 9.43
CA TRP A 16 0.79 6.99 9.36
C TRP A 16 -0.63 7.51 9.35
N ASP A 17 -0.96 8.51 10.17
CA ASP A 17 -2.27 9.15 10.15
C ASP A 17 -2.59 9.79 8.79
N GLU A 18 -1.60 10.43 8.17
CA GLU A 18 -1.73 10.97 6.81
C GLU A 18 -1.98 9.88 5.75
N VAL A 19 -1.30 8.74 5.87
CA VAL A 19 -1.54 7.57 5.00
C VAL A 19 -2.96 7.02 5.19
N GLU A 20 -3.45 6.92 6.43
CA GLU A 20 -4.82 6.47 6.70
C GLU A 20 -5.86 7.44 6.14
N ASN A 21 -5.63 8.74 6.26
CA ASN A 21 -6.51 9.76 5.70
C ASN A 21 -6.49 9.72 4.16
N ALA A 22 -5.34 9.53 3.54
CA ALA A 22 -5.22 9.33 2.09
C ALA A 22 -6.00 8.07 1.63
N TRP A 23 -5.96 6.98 2.38
CA TRP A 23 -6.76 5.78 2.11
C TRP A 23 -8.27 6.06 2.14
N LYS A 24 -8.76 6.80 3.13
CA LYS A 24 -10.18 7.20 3.22
C LYS A 24 -10.59 8.02 2.01
N SER A 25 -9.78 9.01 1.62
CA SER A 25 -10.04 9.84 0.44
C SER A 25 -10.06 9.03 -0.85
N MET A 26 -9.05 8.18 -1.08
CA MET A 26 -8.99 7.33 -2.28
C MET A 26 -10.17 6.36 -2.38
N ASN A 27 -10.61 5.79 -1.26
CA ASN A 27 -11.80 4.93 -1.22
C ASN A 27 -13.08 5.72 -1.53
N HIS A 28 -13.21 6.93 -0.99
CA HIS A 28 -14.35 7.80 -1.30
C HIS A 28 -14.40 8.16 -2.79
N GLU A 29 -13.27 8.57 -3.36
CA GLU A 29 -13.17 8.89 -4.80
C GLU A 29 -13.48 7.67 -5.67
N TYR A 30 -12.96 6.49 -5.33
CA TYR A 30 -13.27 5.26 -6.08
C TYR A 30 -14.77 4.94 -6.12
N LEU A 31 -15.48 5.17 -5.02
CA LEU A 31 -16.91 4.89 -4.90
C LEU A 31 -17.79 5.95 -5.57
N THR A 32 -17.31 7.19 -5.67
CA THR A 32 -18.09 8.33 -6.15
C THR A 32 -17.75 8.75 -7.59
N SER A 33 -16.57 8.37 -8.09
CA SER A 33 -16.13 8.71 -9.44
C SER A 33 -16.97 7.99 -10.50
N THR A 34 -17.67 8.78 -11.31
CA THR A 34 -18.48 8.31 -12.45
C THR A 34 -17.85 8.65 -13.80
N SER A 35 -16.85 9.54 -13.81
CA SER A 35 -16.17 10.03 -15.01
C SER A 35 -15.03 9.12 -15.49
N ILE A 36 -14.47 8.31 -14.59
CA ILE A 36 -13.35 7.40 -14.90
C ILE A 36 -13.83 5.95 -14.77
N PRO A 37 -13.53 5.08 -15.74
CA PRO A 37 -13.84 3.66 -15.62
C PRO A 37 -13.23 3.05 -14.35
N SER A 38 -14.04 2.29 -13.61
CA SER A 38 -13.60 1.57 -12.40
C SER A 38 -12.41 0.64 -12.64
N SER A 39 -12.30 0.08 -13.86
CA SER A 39 -11.19 -0.76 -14.30
C SER A 39 -9.84 -0.03 -14.38
N LEU A 40 -9.84 1.30 -14.50
CA LEU A 40 -8.62 2.12 -14.40
C LEU A 40 -8.34 2.49 -12.94
N LEU A 41 -9.36 2.92 -12.20
CA LEU A 41 -9.21 3.31 -10.80
C LEU A 41 -8.70 2.14 -9.92
N ILE A 42 -9.20 0.93 -10.17
CA ILE A 42 -8.79 -0.26 -9.40
C ILE A 42 -7.30 -0.59 -9.58
N ARG A 43 -6.66 -0.18 -10.69
CA ARG A 43 -5.21 -0.36 -10.89
C ARG A 43 -4.41 0.49 -9.91
N VAL A 44 -4.82 1.74 -9.69
CA VAL A 44 -4.18 2.66 -8.73
C VAL A 44 -4.37 2.14 -7.31
N ILE A 45 -5.59 1.72 -6.97
CA ILE A 45 -5.88 1.13 -5.65
C ILE A 45 -5.05 -0.13 -5.40
N ASN A 46 -4.95 -1.03 -6.39
CA ASN A 46 -4.15 -2.24 -6.25
C ASN A 46 -2.65 -1.94 -6.10
N LEU A 47 -2.14 -0.90 -6.75
CA LEU A 47 -0.76 -0.44 -6.54
C LEU A 47 -0.56 0.04 -5.09
N ALA A 48 -1.47 0.87 -4.56
CA ALA A 48 -1.41 1.33 -3.19
C ALA A 48 -1.47 0.17 -2.18
N ARG A 49 -2.36 -0.81 -2.40
CA ARG A 49 -2.46 -2.05 -1.60
C ARG A 49 -1.14 -2.81 -1.59
N MET A 50 -0.47 -2.91 -2.75
CA MET A 50 0.81 -3.58 -2.86
C MET A 50 1.90 -2.87 -2.06
N MET A 51 1.94 -1.53 -2.12
CA MET A 51 2.91 -0.74 -1.35
C MET A 51 2.69 -0.90 0.15
N GLU A 52 1.45 -0.78 0.63
CA GLU A 52 1.12 -1.00 2.04
C GLU A 52 1.56 -2.40 2.48
N LYS A 53 1.23 -3.42 1.68
CA LYS A 53 1.58 -4.81 2.00
C LYS A 53 3.10 -5.04 2.04
N MET A 54 3.84 -4.40 1.14
CA MET A 54 5.29 -4.52 1.02
C MET A 54 6.04 -3.85 2.18
N TYR A 55 5.55 -2.71 2.66
CA TYR A 55 6.25 -1.87 3.64
C TYR A 55 5.66 -1.89 5.06
N LYS A 56 4.60 -2.68 5.30
CA LYS A 56 3.88 -2.71 6.59
C LYS A 56 4.75 -2.93 7.82
N ASN A 57 5.70 -3.87 7.72
CA ASN A 57 6.52 -4.29 8.86
C ASN A 57 8.03 -4.19 8.60
N ILE A 58 8.43 -4.34 7.33
CA ILE A 58 9.82 -4.37 6.90
C ILE A 58 9.94 -3.66 5.56
N ASP A 59 11.16 -3.32 5.15
CA ASP A 59 11.44 -2.99 3.75
C ASP A 59 11.37 -4.27 2.91
N GLY A 60 10.16 -4.63 2.48
CA GLY A 60 9.91 -5.84 1.70
C GLY A 60 10.39 -5.78 0.25
N TYR A 61 10.82 -4.60 -0.23
CA TYR A 61 11.43 -4.46 -1.55
C TYR A 61 12.90 -4.86 -1.48
N THR A 62 13.65 -4.26 -0.56
CA THR A 62 15.08 -4.55 -0.37
C THR A 62 15.26 -5.92 0.29
N ASP A 63 14.55 -6.23 1.38
CA ASP A 63 14.45 -7.58 1.95
C ASP A 63 13.31 -8.37 1.28
N SER A 64 13.58 -8.73 0.03
CA SER A 64 12.61 -9.37 -0.89
C SER A 64 12.14 -10.78 -0.52
N LYS A 65 12.52 -11.35 0.65
CA LYS A 65 12.17 -12.74 1.01
C LYS A 65 10.66 -12.98 0.98
N ILE A 66 9.90 -12.09 1.61
CA ILE A 66 8.44 -12.20 1.69
C ILE A 66 7.81 -11.96 0.32
N LEU A 67 8.29 -10.95 -0.41
CA LEU A 67 7.80 -10.62 -1.75
C LEU A 67 8.00 -11.78 -2.73
N LYS A 68 9.19 -12.39 -2.75
CA LYS A 68 9.49 -13.57 -3.58
C LYS A 68 8.58 -14.74 -3.23
N LYS A 69 8.30 -14.97 -1.94
CA LYS A 69 7.35 -15.99 -1.52
C LYS A 69 5.95 -15.73 -2.08
N TRP A 70 5.43 -14.51 -2.02
CA TRP A 70 4.12 -14.18 -2.58
C TRP A 70 4.07 -14.32 -4.10
N ILE A 71 5.13 -13.89 -4.80
CA ILE A 71 5.25 -14.05 -6.25
C ILE A 71 5.20 -15.54 -6.62
N HIS A 72 5.98 -16.38 -5.92
CA HIS A 72 5.97 -17.82 -6.13
C HIS A 72 4.57 -18.42 -5.90
N MET A 73 3.93 -18.12 -4.77
CA MET A 73 2.58 -18.61 -4.46
C MET A 73 1.50 -18.15 -5.46
N LEU A 74 1.65 -16.97 -6.06
CA LEU A 74 0.63 -16.37 -6.93
C LEU A 74 0.81 -16.73 -8.41
N LEU A 75 2.07 -16.85 -8.86
CA LEU A 75 2.41 -16.92 -10.29
C LEU A 75 3.13 -18.21 -10.69
N ASP A 76 3.63 -19.00 -9.74
CA ASP A 76 4.42 -20.20 -10.00
C ASP A 76 3.77 -21.47 -9.40
N GLU A 77 3.22 -21.37 -8.19
CA GLU A 77 2.56 -22.49 -7.50
C GLU A 77 1.12 -22.68 -7.99
N PRO A 78 0.77 -23.83 -8.61
CA PRO A 78 -0.60 -24.12 -9.00
C PRO A 78 -1.46 -24.41 -7.77
N ILE A 79 -2.72 -24.00 -7.82
CA ILE A 79 -3.71 -24.39 -6.81
C ILE A 79 -4.03 -25.88 -7.00
N PRO A 80 -3.84 -26.74 -5.97
CA PRO A 80 -4.18 -28.16 -6.08
C PRO A 80 -5.66 -28.35 -6.38
N PHE A 81 -5.98 -29.30 -7.25
CA PHE A 81 -7.34 -29.73 -7.59
C PHE A 81 -7.78 -30.93 -6.75
#